data_AF-A0A922VFP6-F1
#
_entry.id   AF-A0A922VFP6-F1
#
_cell.length_a   1.000
_cell.length_b   1.000
_cell.length_c   1.000
_cell.angle_alpha   90.00
_cell.angle_beta   90.00
_cell.angle_gamma   90.00
#
_symmetry.space_group_name_H-M   'P 1'
#
loop_
_entity.id
_entity.type
_entity.pdbx_description
1 polymer ?
#
loop_
_entity_poly.entity_id
_entity_poly.type
_entity_poly.pdbx_seq_one_letter_code
_entity_poly.pdbx_strand_id
1 'polypeptide(L)' 'MLTRKQHELICFINDRLNESGVSPSFEEMKEALDLKSKSGVHRLISAL' A
#
# COMPACT_ATOMS: atom_id res chain seq x y z
N MET A 1 7.42 -14.30 -4.38
CA MET A 1 6.72 -13.83 -5.60
C MET A 1 5.59 -12.92 -5.15
N LEU A 2 5.51 -11.69 -5.67
CA LEU A 2 4.49 -10.73 -5.26
C LEU A 2 3.20 -10.96 -6.04
N THR A 3 2.06 -10.84 -5.37
CA THR A 3 0.77 -10.67 -6.07
C THR A 3 0.72 -9.29 -6.72
N ARG A 4 -0.17 -9.12 -7.71
CA ARG A 4 -0.38 -7.82 -8.37
C ARG A 4 -0.70 -6.70 -7.36
N LYS A 5 -1.58 -6.96 -6.39
CA LYS A 5 -1.96 -5.96 -5.37
C LYS A 5 -0.82 -5.63 -4.41
N GLN A 6 0.06 -6.58 -4.11
CA GLN A 6 1.27 -6.30 -3.32
C GLN A 6 2.25 -5.40 -4.09
N HIS A 7 2.46 -5.68 -5.37
CA HIS A 7 3.29 -4.82 -6.22
C HIS A 7 2.71 -3.40 -6.34
N GLU A 8 1.40 -3.27 -6.58
CA GLU A 8 0.69 -1.97 -6.59
C GLU A 8 0.90 -1.20 -5.27
N LEU A 9 0.82 -1.87 -4.12
CA LEU A 9 1.03 -1.26 -2.81
C LEU A 9 2.45 -0.73 -2.65
N ILE A 10 3.45 -1.51 -3.04
CA ILE A 10 4.87 -1.13 -2.92
C ILE A 10 5.19 0.06 -3.81
N CYS A 11 4.70 0.06 -5.06
CA CYS A 11 4.85 1.21 -5.96
C CYS A 11 4.22 2.46 -5.35
N PHE A 12 2.99 2.38 -4.84
CA PHE A 12 2.32 3.51 -4.22
C PHE A 12 3.09 4.06 -2.99
N ILE A 13 3.60 3.18 -2.14
CA ILE A 13 4.41 3.58 -0.98
C ILE A 13 5.69 4.28 -1.44
N ASN A 14 6.39 3.71 -2.43
CA ASN A 14 7.62 4.28 -2.97
C ASN A 14 7.37 5.67 -3.58
N ASP A 15 6.31 5.83 -4.36
CA ASP A 15 5.98 7.10 -5.01
C ASP A 15 5.69 8.19 -3.96
N ARG A 16 4.88 7.86 -2.93
CA ARG A 16 4.57 8.80 -1.83
C ARG A 16 5.79 9.17 -0.99
N LEU A 17 6.69 8.21 -0.75
CA LEU A 17 7.97 8.48 -0.08
C LEU A 17 8.87 9.38 -0.92
N ASN A 18 8.92 9.20 -2.24
CA ASN A 18 9.72 10.05 -3.12
C ASN A 18 9.16 11.47 -3.25
N GLU A 19 7.83 11.62 -3.25
CA GLU A 19 7.17 12.93 -3.36
C GLU A 19 7.22 13.74 -2.07
N SER A 20 6.99 13.10 -0.92
CA SER A 20 6.77 13.81 0.35
C SER A 20 7.79 13.50 1.44
N GLY A 21 8.63 12.48 1.26
CA GLY A 21 9.49 11.93 2.31
C GLY A 21 8.73 11.18 3.41
N VAL A 22 7.39 11.08 3.31
CA VAL A 22 6.52 10.48 4.32
C VAL A 22 5.77 9.29 3.72
N SER A 23 5.79 8.16 4.43
CA SER A 23 5.01 6.98 4.04
C SER A 23 3.52 7.31 4.06
N PRO A 24 2.72 6.80 3.10
CA PRO A 24 1.28 6.98 3.18
C PRO A 24 0.72 6.26 4.41
N SER A 25 -0.39 6.76 4.92
CA SER A 25 -1.16 6.12 5.99
C SER A 25 -1.90 4.89 5.48
N PHE A 26 -2.38 4.07 6.41
CA PHE A 26 -3.16 2.88 6.08
C PHE A 26 -4.51 3.23 5.42
N GLU A 27 -5.09 4.41 5.67
CA GLU A 27 -6.27 4.84 4.92
C GLU A 27 -5.94 5.23 3.50
N GLU A 28 -4.86 5.99 3.28
CA GLU A 28 -4.46 6.39 1.93
C GLU A 28 -4.12 5.16 1.08
N MET A 29 -3.44 4.17 1.65
CA MET A 29 -3.18 2.89 0.97
C MET A 29 -4.47 2.15 0.65
N LYS A 30 -5.44 2.14 1.57
CA LYS A 30 -6.74 1.49 1.37
C LYS A 30 -7.49 2.15 0.21
N GLU A 31 -7.57 3.48 0.22
CA GLU A 31 -8.25 4.27 -0.81
C GLU A 31 -7.55 4.14 -2.17
N ALA A 32 -6.22 4.27 -2.21
CA ALA A 32 -5.45 4.17 -3.45
C ALA A 32 -5.57 2.80 -4.14
N LEU A 33 -5.73 1.73 -3.36
CA LEU A 33 -5.81 0.35 -3.89
C LEU A 33 -7.25 -0.16 -4.01
N ASP A 34 -8.26 0.68 -3.74
CA ASP A 34 -9.69 0.32 -3.70
C ASP A 34 -9.97 -0.88 -2.79
N LEU A 35 -9.42 -0.84 -1.57
CA LEU A 35 -9.61 -1.87 -0.57
C LEU A 35 -10.80 -1.54 0.32
N LYS A 36 -11.49 -2.59 0.80
CA LYS A 36 -12.65 -2.42 1.68
C LYS A 36 -12.28 -2.04 3.12
N SER A 37 -11.04 -2.27 3.56
CA SER A 37 -10.62 -2.00 4.95
C SER A 37 -9.10 -1.87 5.09
N LYS A 38 -8.65 -1.20 6.17
CA LYS A 38 -7.23 -1.15 6.57
C LYS A 38 -6.64 -2.54 6.80
N SER A 39 -7.42 -3.49 7.31
CA SER A 39 -6.98 -4.88 7.46
C SER A 39 -6.65 -5.53 6.11
N GLY A 40 -7.25 -5.06 5.01
CA GLY A 40 -6.83 -5.42 3.65
C GLY A 40 -5.37 -5.05 3.38
N VAL A 41 -4.97 -3.83 3.74
CA VAL A 41 -3.59 -3.35 3.64
C VAL A 41 -2.65 -4.20 4.50
N HIS A 42 -3.01 -4.45 5.77
CA HIS A 42 -2.21 -5.31 6.66
C HIS A 42 -1.95 -6.69 6.04
N ARG A 43 -2.97 -7.35 5.47
CA ARG A 43 -2.79 -8.67 4.83
C ARG A 43 -1.84 -8.64 3.63
N LEU A 44 -1.84 -7.56 2.85
CA LEU A 44 -0.93 -7.41 1.73
C LEU A 44 0.53 -7.27 2.21
N ILE A 45 0.75 -6.53 3.30
CA ILE A 45 2.10 -6.28 3.86
C ILE A 45 2.61 -7.48 4.65
N SER A 46 1.80 -8.11 5.49
CA SER A 46 2.24 -9.23 6.35
C SER A 46 2.67 -10.48 5.58
N ALA A 47 2.39 -10.54 4.27
CA ALA A 47 2.78 -11.62 3.37
C ALA A 47 4.04 -11.28 2.53
N LEU A 48 4.73 -10.19 2.85
CA LEU A 48 6.03 -9.77 2.30
C LEU A 48 7.15 -10.20 3.23
#